data_AF-A0A5K0W166-F1
#
_entry.id   AF-A0A5K0W166-F1
#
_cell.length_a   1.000
_cell.length_b   1.000
_cell.length_c   1.000
_cell.angle_alpha   90.00
_cell.angle_beta   90.00
_cell.angle_gamma   90.00
#
_symmetry.space_group_name_H-M   'P 1'
#
loop_
_entity.id
_entity.type
_entity.pdbx_description
1 polymer ?
#
loop_
_entity_poly.entity_id
_entity_poly.type
_entity_poly.pdbx_seq_one_letter_code
_entity_poly.pdbx_strand_id
1 'polypeptide(L)'
;ATFERKTPETLQVSLSGALRTKVDGKGMDIMVALYENGLVTEVSSGENKGQVMKNDFVVRVLEKMCTVRDVSAKKTVSGTVNFNLWDGFDSSKCGIVVFLQNPSMQNFGCQQFQLPDDL
;
A
#
# COMPACT_ATOMS: atom_id res chain seq x y z
N ALA A 1 -5.70 -11.19 1.99
CA ALA A 1 -5.46 -10.06 2.90
C ALA A 1 -6.64 -9.98 3.86
N THR A 2 -6.41 -9.54 5.09
CA THR A 2 -7.49 -9.18 6.03
C THR A 2 -7.32 -7.74 6.43
N PHE A 3 -8.44 -7.06 6.64
CA PHE A 3 -8.51 -5.62 6.93
C PHE A 3 -9.39 -5.43 8.16
N GLU A 4 -8.92 -4.67 9.13
CA GLU A 4 -9.63 -4.47 10.39
C GLU A 4 -9.44 -3.04 10.87
N ARG A 5 -10.54 -2.33 11.13
CA ARG A 5 -10.53 -1.04 11.82
C ARG A 5 -10.64 -1.25 13.32
N LYS A 6 -9.51 -1.08 14.02
CA LYS A 6 -9.46 -1.18 15.49
C LYS A 6 -9.98 0.08 16.17
N THR A 7 -9.72 1.23 15.54
CA THR A 7 -10.30 2.53 15.90
C THR A 7 -10.72 3.24 14.62
N PRO A 8 -11.55 4.30 14.69
CA PRO A 8 -11.88 5.10 13.51
C PRO A 8 -10.64 5.69 12.82
N GLU A 9 -9.54 5.88 13.53
CA GLU A 9 -8.32 6.52 13.01
C GLU A 9 -7.28 5.51 12.54
N THR A 10 -7.53 4.20 12.66
CA THR A 10 -6.53 3.17 12.37
C THR A 10 -7.07 2.04 11.51
N LEU A 11 -6.25 1.60 10.55
CA LEU A 11 -6.51 0.42 9.74
C LEU A 11 -5.37 -0.59 9.93
N GLN A 12 -5.70 -1.75 10.46
CA GLN A 12 -4.79 -2.89 10.52
C GLN A 12 -4.98 -3.75 9.25
N VAL A 13 -3.87 -4.06 8.59
CA VAL A 13 -3.85 -4.93 7.41
C VAL A 13 -2.93 -6.10 7.68
N SER A 14 -3.46 -7.31 7.59
CA SER A 14 -2.65 -8.53 7.63
C SER A 14 -2.56 -9.19 6.26
N LEU A 15 -1.34 -9.50 5.86
CA LEU A 15 -1.00 -10.09 4.58
C LEU A 15 -0.31 -11.43 4.80
N SER A 16 -0.64 -12.40 3.96
CA SER A 16 0.06 -13.67 3.88
C SER A 16 0.13 -14.09 2.42
N GLY A 17 1.31 -14.54 1.98
CA GLY A 17 1.52 -14.95 0.60
C GLY A 17 2.86 -15.64 0.40
N ALA A 18 2.95 -16.44 -0.66
CA ALA A 18 4.17 -17.14 -1.02
C ALA A 18 5.07 -16.27 -1.91
N LEU A 19 6.34 -16.16 -1.57
CA LEU A 19 7.34 -15.53 -2.45
C LEU A 19 7.59 -16.43 -3.65
N ARG A 20 7.33 -15.94 -4.87
CA ARG A 20 7.53 -16.75 -6.09
C ARG A 20 9.02 -16.98 -6.39
N THR A 21 9.86 -16.02 -6.03
CA THR A 21 11.31 -16.05 -6.25
C THR A 21 12.04 -16.35 -4.95
N LYS A 22 13.25 -16.91 -5.08
CA LYS A 22 14.20 -16.94 -3.97
C LYS A 22 14.63 -15.51 -3.63
N VAL A 23 14.89 -15.25 -2.36
CA VAL A 23 15.52 -14.01 -1.89
C VAL A 23 16.90 -14.38 -1.34
N ASP A 24 17.94 -13.73 -1.84
CA ASP A 24 19.31 -13.95 -1.41
C ASP A 24 19.65 -13.17 -0.13
N GLY A 25 20.90 -13.26 0.31
CA GLY A 25 21.36 -12.65 1.56
C GLY A 25 21.37 -11.12 1.57
N LYS A 26 21.22 -10.45 0.42
CA LYS A 26 21.08 -8.97 0.40
C LYS A 26 19.74 -8.53 0.99
N GLY A 27 18.76 -9.43 0.93
CA GLY A 27 17.42 -9.20 1.45
C GLY A 27 16.58 -8.28 0.58
N MET A 28 15.28 -8.34 0.83
CA MET A 28 14.27 -7.52 0.16
C MET A 28 13.23 -7.07 1.19
N ASP A 29 12.72 -5.87 1.00
CA ASP A 29 11.65 -5.32 1.81
C ASP A 29 10.31 -5.63 1.17
N ILE A 30 9.35 -6.05 2.00
CA ILE A 30 7.94 -6.12 1.62
C ILE A 30 7.32 -4.79 2.03
N MET A 31 7.02 -3.97 1.03
CA MET A 31 6.42 -2.64 1.19
C MET A 31 4.91 -2.73 0.97
N VAL A 32 4.15 -1.91 1.68
CA VAL A 32 2.69 -1.82 1.56
C VAL A 32 2.31 -0.34 1.45
N ALA A 33 1.69 0.05 0.35
CA ALA A 33 1.19 1.41 0.16
C ALA A 33 -0.35 1.40 0.23
N LEU A 34 -0.91 2.31 1.03
CA LEU A 34 -2.33 2.65 1.04
C LEU A 34 -2.53 3.85 0.10
N TYR A 35 -3.39 3.68 -0.91
CA TYR A 35 -3.70 4.71 -1.88
C TYR A 35 -5.19 5.06 -1.87
N GLU A 36 -5.49 6.26 -2.38
CA GLU A 36 -6.84 6.81 -2.54
C GLU A 36 -7.06 7.22 -4.00
N ASN A 37 -8.26 6.98 -4.50
CA ASN A 37 -8.72 7.33 -5.85
C ASN A 37 -9.73 8.48 -5.82
N GLY A 38 -9.95 9.09 -6.99
CA GLY A 38 -11.02 10.05 -7.20
C GLY A 38 -10.83 11.37 -6.45
N LEU A 39 -9.59 11.74 -6.12
CA LEU A 39 -9.30 13.02 -5.49
C LEU A 39 -9.47 14.14 -6.51
N VAL A 40 -10.38 15.07 -6.22
CA VAL A 40 -10.68 16.21 -7.08
C VAL A 40 -10.16 17.47 -6.42
N THR A 41 -9.38 18.26 -7.16
CA THR A 41 -8.81 19.52 -6.68
C THR A 41 -9.14 20.64 -7.66
N GLU A 42 -9.80 21.68 -7.16
CA GLU A 42 -9.98 22.93 -7.90
C GLU A 42 -8.71 23.77 -7.80
N VAL A 43 -8.12 24.11 -8.93
CA VAL A 43 -6.87 24.86 -8.98
C VAL A 43 -7.17 26.36 -8.93
N SER A 44 -6.87 27.00 -7.80
CA SER A 44 -7.20 28.42 -7.56
C SER A 44 -6.19 29.41 -8.13
N SER A 45 -4.97 28.96 -8.47
CA SER A 45 -3.87 29.82 -8.94
C SER A 45 -2.84 29.07 -9.79
N GLY A 46 -1.96 29.82 -10.47
CA GLY A 46 -0.93 29.27 -11.36
C GLY A 46 -1.41 29.03 -12.80
N GLU A 47 -0.57 28.36 -13.59
CA GLU A 47 -0.81 28.11 -15.03
C GLU A 47 -2.07 27.28 -15.29
N ASN A 48 -2.45 26.41 -14.35
CA ASN A 48 -3.65 25.58 -14.42
C ASN A 48 -4.85 26.19 -13.69
N LYS A 49 -4.82 27.49 -13.34
CA LYS A 49 -5.91 28.17 -12.64
C LYS A 49 -7.24 27.98 -13.37
N GLY A 50 -8.28 27.65 -12.61
CA GLY A 50 -9.64 27.42 -13.11
C GLY A 50 -9.86 26.03 -13.69
N GLN A 51 -8.83 25.17 -13.70
CA GLN A 51 -8.99 23.75 -14.05
C GLN A 51 -9.34 22.91 -12.81
N VAL A 52 -9.95 21.76 -13.09
CA VAL A 52 -10.25 20.72 -12.10
C VAL A 52 -9.30 19.55 -12.34
N MET A 53 -8.46 19.25 -11.36
CA MET A 53 -7.53 18.12 -11.42
C MET A 53 -8.15 16.90 -10.76
N LYS A 54 -8.10 15.75 -11.43
CA LYS A 54 -8.53 14.46 -10.90
C LYS A 54 -7.31 13.57 -10.73
N ASN A 55 -7.14 13.03 -9.53
CA ASN A 55 -6.00 12.18 -9.20
C ASN A 55 -6.49 10.82 -8.68
N ASP A 56 -5.95 9.77 -9.29
CA ASP A 56 -6.11 8.39 -8.86
C ASP A 56 -4.77 7.83 -8.38
N PHE A 57 -4.82 6.78 -7.57
CA PHE A 57 -3.67 6.10 -6.98
C PHE A 57 -2.75 7.02 -6.17
N VAL A 58 -3.33 8.02 -5.51
CA VAL A 58 -2.56 8.92 -4.63
C VAL A 58 -2.15 8.13 -3.40
N VAL A 59 -0.84 7.88 -3.26
CA VAL A 59 -0.30 7.19 -2.08
C VAL A 59 -0.45 8.10 -0.86
N ARG A 60 -1.23 7.64 0.11
CA ARG A 60 -1.50 8.36 1.36
C ARG A 60 -0.54 7.94 2.46
N VAL A 61 -0.21 6.65 2.51
CA VAL A 61 0.74 6.08 3.48
C VAL A 61 1.55 4.97 2.81
N LEU A 62 2.84 4.89 3.12
CA LEU A 62 3.75 3.82 2.68
C LEU A 62 4.44 3.23 3.91
N GLU A 63 4.24 1.94 4.15
CA GLU A 63 4.81 1.22 5.28
C GLU A 63 5.69 0.07 4.82
N LYS A 64 6.75 -0.19 5.59
CA LYS A 64 7.53 -1.42 5.45
C LYS A 64 6.95 -2.48 6.38
N MET A 65 6.43 -3.58 5.83
CA MET A 65 5.91 -4.68 6.63
C MET A 65 7.03 -5.49 7.29
N CYS A 66 7.99 -5.97 6.50
CA CYS A 66 9.15 -6.68 6.99
C CYS A 66 10.26 -6.76 5.93
N THR A 67 11.45 -7.17 6.37
CA THR A 67 12.57 -7.53 5.48
C THR A 67 12.70 -9.05 5.46
N VAL A 68 12.77 -9.64 4.26
CA VAL A 68 13.01 -11.07 4.04
C VAL A 68 14.44 -11.29 3.57
N ARG A 69 15.12 -12.31 4.09
CA ARG A 69 16.50 -12.69 3.74
C ARG A 69 16.64 -14.20 3.68
N ASP A 70 17.45 -14.69 2.76
CA ASP A 70 17.79 -16.11 2.63
C ASP A 70 16.53 -17.01 2.60
N VAL A 71 15.54 -16.60 1.81
CA VAL A 71 14.25 -17.28 1.69
C VAL A 71 14.22 -18.10 0.41
N SER A 72 13.92 -19.39 0.54
CA SER A 72 13.67 -20.27 -0.60
C SER A 72 12.42 -19.83 -1.37
N ALA A 73 12.39 -20.15 -2.67
CA ALA A 73 11.21 -19.93 -3.48
C ALA A 73 10.00 -20.68 -2.90
N LYS A 74 8.82 -20.11 -3.10
CA LYS A 74 7.50 -20.58 -2.64
C LYS A 74 7.29 -20.57 -1.13
N LYS A 75 8.23 -20.06 -0.32
CA LYS A 75 8.00 -19.90 1.11
C LYS A 75 6.92 -18.85 1.38
N THR A 76 5.97 -19.19 2.24
CA THR A 76 4.95 -18.26 2.72
C THR A 76 5.56 -17.30 3.73
N VAL A 77 5.29 -16.01 3.52
CA VAL A 77 5.62 -14.92 4.44
C VAL A 77 4.31 -14.27 4.85
N SER A 78 4.20 -13.96 6.14
CA SER A 78 3.06 -13.26 6.71
C SER A 78 3.55 -12.05 7.49
N GLY A 79 2.73 -11.02 7.55
CA GLY A 79 3.00 -9.83 8.34
C GLY A 79 1.77 -8.95 8.46
N THR A 80 1.85 -8.00 9.37
CA THR A 80 0.77 -7.06 9.66
C THR A 80 1.35 -5.64 9.68
N VAL A 81 0.66 -4.72 9.02
CA VAL A 81 0.95 -3.28 9.07
C VAL A 81 -0.24 -2.56 9.69
N ASN A 82 0.02 -1.43 10.36
CA ASN A 82 -1.01 -0.56 10.89
C ASN A 82 -0.85 0.81 10.24
N PHE A 83 -1.93 1.30 9.65
CA PHE A 83 -1.98 2.64 9.06
C PHE A 83 -2.74 3.57 9.98
N ASN A 84 -2.21 4.79 10.16
CA ASN A 84 -2.99 5.91 10.64
C ASN A 84 -3.77 6.48 9.45
N LEU A 85 -5.08 6.64 9.62
CA LEU A 85 -5.99 7.15 8.61
C LEU A 85 -6.10 8.67 8.71
N TRP A 86 -6.49 9.30 7.61
CA TRP A 86 -6.73 10.74 7.54
C TRP A 86 -8.21 11.06 7.78
N ASP A 87 -8.47 12.33 8.12
CA ASP A 87 -9.84 12.84 8.23
C ASP A 87 -10.58 12.71 6.91
N GLY A 88 -11.79 12.14 6.95
CA GLY A 88 -12.59 11.88 5.75
C GLY A 88 -12.16 10.65 4.95
N PHE A 89 -11.40 9.73 5.56
CA PHE A 89 -11.11 8.42 4.97
C PHE A 89 -12.39 7.73 4.46
N ASP A 90 -12.34 7.31 3.20
CA ASP A 90 -13.41 6.62 2.49
C ASP A 90 -12.84 5.34 1.88
N SER A 91 -13.13 4.20 2.51
CA SER A 91 -12.59 2.89 2.13
C SER A 91 -13.00 2.46 0.72
N SER A 92 -14.18 2.87 0.26
CA SER A 92 -14.66 2.57 -1.11
C SER A 92 -13.77 3.16 -2.21
N LYS A 93 -13.03 4.24 -1.90
CA LYS A 93 -12.08 4.89 -2.81
C LYS A 93 -10.65 4.42 -2.62
N CYS A 94 -10.41 3.56 -1.64
CA CYS A 94 -9.07 3.22 -1.22
C CYS A 94 -8.70 1.78 -1.58
N GLY A 95 -7.41 1.56 -1.77
CA GLY A 95 -6.85 0.22 -1.91
C GLY A 95 -5.44 0.17 -1.40
N ILE A 96 -4.89 -1.03 -1.31
CA ILE A 96 -3.49 -1.24 -0.97
C ILE A 96 -2.75 -1.91 -2.13
N VAL A 97 -1.47 -1.59 -2.26
CA VAL A 97 -0.54 -2.36 -3.08
C VAL A 97 0.59 -2.85 -2.20
N VAL A 98 0.86 -4.15 -2.26
CA VAL A 98 2.04 -4.76 -1.66
C VAL A 98 3.04 -5.06 -2.75
N PHE A 99 4.31 -4.79 -2.51
CA PHE A 99 5.38 -5.06 -3.46
C PHE A 99 6.68 -5.44 -2.78
N LEU A 100 7.50 -6.23 -3.48
CA LEU A 100 8.85 -6.58 -3.05
C LEU A 100 9.85 -5.61 -3.67
N GLN A 101 10.65 -4.97 -2.83
CA GLN A 101 11.66 -3.99 -3.23
C GLN A 101 13.04 -4.39 -2.70
N ASN A 102 14.07 -4.28 -3.54
CA ASN A 102 15.46 -4.47 -3.11
C ASN A 102 16.08 -3.15 -2.58
N PRO A 103 17.28 -3.18 -1.97
CA PRO A 103 17.95 -1.97 -1.49
C PRO A 103 18.29 -0.93 -2.58
N SER A 104 18.25 -1.32 -3.85
CA SER A 104 18.42 -0.43 -5.01
C SER A 104 17.09 0.13 -5.53
N MET A 105 16.00 0.02 -4.75
CA MET A 105 14.65 0.48 -5.07
C MET A 105 13.98 -0.23 -6.26
N GLN A 106 14.57 -1.32 -6.76
CA GLN A 106 13.97 -2.12 -7.82
C GLN A 106 12.87 -3.01 -7.27
N ASN A 107 11.73 -3.03 -7.95
CA ASN A 107 10.57 -3.84 -7.59
C ASN A 107 10.56 -5.17 -8.36
N PHE A 108 10.25 -6.27 -7.68
CA PHE A 108 10.31 -7.63 -8.25
C PHE A 108 8.96 -8.35 -8.31
N GLY A 109 7.90 -7.65 -7.95
CA GLY A 109 6.54 -8.16 -7.98
C GLY A 109 5.66 -7.28 -7.12
N CYS A 110 4.38 -7.22 -7.50
CA CYS A 110 3.36 -6.51 -6.76
C CYS A 110 2.05 -7.29 -6.76
N GLN A 111 1.20 -6.98 -5.79
CA GLN A 111 -0.18 -7.40 -5.74
C GLN A 111 -1.00 -6.23 -5.20
N GLN A 112 -2.10 -5.94 -5.87
CA GLN A 112 -3.07 -4.93 -5.44
C GLN A 112 -4.26 -5.62 -4.77
N PHE A 113 -4.82 -4.96 -3.77
CA PHE A 113 -6.08 -5.32 -3.13
C PHE A 113 -6.94 -4.07 -2.99
N GLN A 114 -8.19 -4.14 -3.44
CA GLN A 114 -9.18 -3.12 -3.12
C GLN A 114 -9.61 -3.28 -1.65
N LEU A 115 -9.83 -2.16 -0.94
CA LEU A 115 -10.42 -2.23 0.39
C LEU A 115 -11.92 -2.53 0.28
N PRO A 116 -12.51 -3.30 1.21
CA PRO A 116 -13.96 -3.39 1.37
C PRO A 116 -14.61 -2.01 1.58
N ASP A 117 -15.79 -1.81 1.01
CA ASP A 117 -16.51 -0.52 1.01
C ASP A 117 -17.01 -0.09 2.41
N ASP A 118 -17.00 -0.99 3.40
CA ASP A 118 -17.63 -0.83 4.72
C ASP A 118 -16.64 -0.88 5.89
N LEU A 119 -15.36 -0.54 5.65
CA LEU A 119 -14.32 -0.42 6.69
C LEU A 119 -14.38 0.86 7.50
#